data_AF-A0A940FNV7-F1
#
_entry.id   AF-A0A940FNV7-F1
#
_cell.length_a   1.000
_cell.length_b   1.000
_cell.length_c   1.000
_cell.angle_alpha   90.00
_cell.angle_beta   90.00
_cell.angle_gamma   90.00
#
_symmetry.space_group_name_H-M   'P 1'
#
loop_
_entity.id
_entity.type
_entity.pdbx_description
1 polymer ?
#
loop_
_entity_poly.entity_id
_entity_poly.type
_entity_poly.pdbx_seq_one_letter_code
_entity_poly.pdbx_strand_id
1 'polypeptide(L)'
;MSNKISDSNAAANAAAAAAKLRASSSGGGGGKGVGVAVSAPAAATDRLNQTVKRQQIEVPLLYQYTGKDQNACGTTSLTMILQHYGKKITREEVDAKIRQIDGPTSPASIVSFAKEQGLNAALYNRGSVDELKKFLDRGIPLEVMIDPDANPNDTVLHYVVVTGYEADPKTGKTNLLINDPARLEPVRMSETEFLEKWSSLKIKNFDSGLDKFFIAIAPKDAELPGSRMAGGHTASIAFRGIAVGERVGRWGIDTGNAISKAATNAWNTVKGWFGG
;
A
#
# COMPACT_ATOMS: atom_id res chain seq x y z
N MET A 1 -24.42 8.55 -25.90
CA MET A 1 -24.28 10.02 -25.87
C MET A 1 -25.27 10.59 -24.87
N SER A 2 -24.81 10.97 -23.67
CA SER A 2 -25.49 11.93 -22.77
C SER A 2 -24.64 12.26 -21.54
N ASN A 3 -24.57 13.56 -21.29
CA ASN A 3 -24.28 14.29 -20.05
C ASN A 3 -22.93 14.14 -19.32
N LYS A 4 -21.94 14.92 -19.80
CA LYS A 4 -20.88 15.52 -18.99
C LYS A 4 -20.99 17.05 -19.04
N ILE A 5 -21.93 17.67 -18.33
CA ILE A 5 -21.90 19.12 -18.04
C ILE A 5 -22.63 19.38 -16.71
N SER A 6 -21.92 19.31 -15.58
CA SER A 6 -22.39 19.91 -14.32
C SER A 6 -21.27 20.29 -13.35
N ASP A 7 -20.09 19.68 -13.46
CA ASP A 7 -19.04 19.88 -12.45
C ASP A 7 -18.08 21.05 -12.74
N SER A 8 -18.13 21.62 -13.95
CA SER A 8 -17.30 22.77 -14.35
C SER A 8 -17.77 24.12 -13.78
N ASN A 9 -18.99 24.20 -13.24
CA ASN A 9 -19.56 25.48 -12.77
C ASN A 9 -19.21 25.81 -11.30
N ALA A 10 -18.83 24.83 -10.49
CA ALA A 10 -18.48 25.07 -9.08
C ALA A 10 -17.09 25.71 -8.93
N ALA A 11 -16.11 25.28 -9.72
CA ALA A 11 -14.75 25.83 -9.70
C ALA A 11 -14.68 27.25 -10.31
N ALA A 12 -15.48 27.52 -11.35
CA ALA A 12 -15.56 28.84 -11.96
C ALA A 12 -16.17 29.90 -11.03
N ASN A 13 -17.16 29.53 -10.22
CA ASN A 13 -17.82 30.45 -9.29
C ASN A 13 -16.95 30.83 -8.07
N ALA A 14 -16.05 29.94 -7.62
CA ALA A 14 -15.10 30.24 -6.55
C ALA A 14 -14.00 31.21 -6.99
N ALA A 15 -13.49 31.08 -8.22
CA ALA A 15 -12.50 31.99 -8.79
C ALA A 15 -13.06 33.39 -9.06
N ALA A 16 -14.32 33.50 -9.49
CA ALA A 16 -14.97 34.78 -9.75
C ALA A 16 -15.22 35.60 -8.46
N ALA A 17 -15.50 34.94 -7.32
CA ALA A 17 -15.68 35.61 -6.03
C ALA A 17 -14.36 36.21 -5.50
N ALA A 18 -13.22 35.53 -5.72
CA ALA A 18 -11.91 36.02 -5.32
C ALA A 18 -11.43 37.21 -6.18
N ALA A 19 -11.82 37.26 -7.47
CA ALA A 19 -11.49 38.37 -8.36
C ALA A 19 -12.31 39.65 -8.04
N LYS A 20 -13.58 39.50 -7.64
CA LYS A 20 -14.43 40.65 -7.25
C LYS A 20 -13.98 41.35 -5.97
N LEU A 21 -13.34 40.62 -5.05
CA LEU A 21 -12.75 41.18 -3.83
C LEU A 21 -11.43 41.94 -4.06
N ARG A 22 -10.74 41.71 -5.20
CA ARG A 22 -9.50 42.43 -5.56
C ARG A 22 -9.73 43.69 -6.38
N ALA A 23 -10.90 43.85 -7.01
CA ALA A 23 -11.21 44.99 -7.87
C ALA A 23 -11.81 46.20 -7.11
N SER A 24 -12.11 46.08 -5.81
CA SER A 24 -12.69 47.18 -5.02
C SER A 24 -11.66 48.04 -4.26
N SER A 25 -10.36 47.76 -4.35
CA SER A 25 -9.33 48.47 -3.59
C SER A 25 -8.45 49.46 -4.40
N SER A 26 -8.76 49.72 -5.67
CA SER A 26 -8.05 50.73 -6.47
C SER A 26 -8.89 52.01 -6.65
N GLY A 27 -9.01 52.79 -5.57
CA GLY A 27 -9.59 54.14 -5.57
C GLY A 27 -8.82 55.00 -4.57
N GLY A 28 -8.22 56.09 -5.05
CA GLY A 28 -7.12 56.81 -4.40
C GLY A 28 -7.43 57.55 -3.09
N GLY A 29 -6.36 57.87 -2.36
CA GLY A 29 -6.40 58.74 -1.19
C GLY A 29 -5.13 58.61 -0.36
N GLY A 30 -4.22 59.57 -0.50
CA GLY A 30 -2.96 59.60 0.25
C GLY A 30 -3.18 59.64 1.76
N GLY A 31 -2.62 58.66 2.45
CA GLY A 31 -2.58 58.61 3.91
C GLY A 31 -1.42 57.73 4.36
N LYS A 32 -0.52 58.29 5.18
CA LYS A 32 0.55 57.55 5.86
C LYS A 32 -0.10 56.46 6.74
N GLY A 33 -0.09 55.22 6.28
CA GLY A 33 -0.61 54.06 6.99
C GLY A 33 0.50 53.06 7.26
N VAL A 34 0.65 52.68 8.53
CA VAL A 34 1.54 51.62 9.03
C VAL A 34 1.27 50.33 8.26
N GLY A 35 2.29 49.80 7.58
CA GLY A 35 2.18 48.57 6.80
C GLY A 35 2.02 47.35 7.71
N VAL A 36 0.80 46.80 7.75
CA VAL A 36 0.56 45.46 8.28
C VAL A 36 0.70 44.49 7.11
N ALA A 37 1.81 43.76 7.07
CA ALA A 37 1.99 42.64 6.15
C ALA A 37 0.94 41.57 6.48
N VAL A 38 -0.03 41.36 5.60
CA VAL A 38 -0.96 40.23 5.71
C VAL A 38 -0.25 39.01 5.13
N SER A 39 0.57 38.36 5.95
CA SER A 39 0.99 36.98 5.72
C SER A 39 -0.26 36.10 5.69
N ALA A 40 -0.51 35.42 4.57
CA ALA A 40 -1.53 34.38 4.48
C ALA A 40 -1.26 33.32 5.58
N PRO A 41 -2.27 32.88 6.34
CA PRO A 41 -1.98 32.21 7.60
C PRO A 41 -1.74 30.72 7.34
N ALA A 42 -0.54 30.25 7.66
CA ALA A 42 -0.29 28.82 7.91
C ALA A 42 -1.34 28.20 8.87
N ALA A 43 -1.94 29.04 9.73
CA ALA A 43 -3.03 28.67 10.64
C ALA A 43 -4.36 28.30 9.97
N ALA A 44 -4.65 28.66 8.71
CA ALA A 44 -5.86 28.22 8.02
C ALA A 44 -5.76 26.77 7.54
N THR A 45 -4.57 26.37 7.07
CA THR A 45 -4.21 24.98 6.77
C THR A 45 -4.20 24.11 8.01
N ASP A 46 -3.68 24.61 9.15
CA ASP A 46 -3.72 23.89 10.43
C ASP A 46 -5.14 23.71 10.97
N ARG A 47 -6.03 24.70 10.81
CA ARG A 47 -7.44 24.58 11.24
C ARG A 47 -8.25 23.60 10.39
N LEU A 48 -7.97 23.49 9.09
CA LEU A 48 -8.58 22.47 8.23
C LEU A 48 -8.06 21.07 8.55
N ASN A 49 -6.76 20.94 8.85
CA ASN A 49 -6.17 19.69 9.33
C ASN A 49 -6.65 19.28 10.74
N GLN A 50 -7.02 20.24 11.60
CA GLN A 50 -7.64 19.94 12.90
C GLN A 50 -9.11 19.54 12.80
N THR A 51 -9.82 19.92 11.73
CA THR A 51 -11.26 19.63 11.56
C THR A 51 -11.50 18.32 10.81
N VAL A 52 -10.53 17.84 10.03
CA VAL A 52 -10.61 16.58 9.29
C VAL A 52 -9.55 15.63 9.83
N LYS A 53 -9.96 14.51 10.43
CA LYS A 53 -9.03 13.48 10.93
C LYS A 53 -8.20 12.95 9.76
N ARG A 54 -6.96 13.41 9.63
CA ARG A 54 -6.04 13.12 8.52
C ARG A 54 -4.66 12.79 9.06
N GLN A 55 -4.04 11.77 8.46
CA GLN A 55 -2.66 11.39 8.68
C GLN A 55 -2.06 11.00 7.33
N GLN A 56 -0.89 11.55 7.00
CA GLN A 56 -0.16 11.17 5.78
C GLN A 56 1.34 11.12 6.09
N ILE A 57 1.96 10.03 5.68
CA ILE A 57 3.39 9.80 5.74
C ILE A 57 3.96 10.07 4.35
N GLU A 58 5.01 10.88 4.28
CA GLU A 58 5.70 11.19 3.02
C GLU A 58 6.54 9.99 2.58
N VAL A 59 5.96 9.14 1.75
CA VAL A 59 6.63 7.98 1.14
C VAL A 59 6.74 8.24 -0.36
N PRO A 60 7.93 8.10 -0.98
CA PRO A 60 8.06 8.29 -2.42
C PRO A 60 7.17 7.30 -3.18
N LEU A 61 6.58 7.74 -4.28
CA LEU A 61 5.90 6.85 -5.22
C LEU A 61 6.89 6.38 -6.28
N LEU A 62 7.03 5.07 -6.42
CA LEU A 62 7.86 4.43 -7.43
C LEU A 62 6.99 3.55 -8.34
N TYR A 63 7.27 3.59 -9.63
CA TYR A 63 6.57 2.80 -10.64
C TYR A 63 7.30 1.48 -10.91
N GLN A 64 6.58 0.35 -10.92
CA GLN A 64 7.20 -0.97 -11.04
C GLN A 64 7.59 -1.35 -12.47
N TYR A 65 6.90 -0.83 -13.48
CA TYR A 65 7.05 -1.33 -14.84
C TYR A 65 8.20 -0.60 -15.55
N THR A 66 9.32 -1.30 -15.73
CA THR A 66 10.49 -0.83 -16.51
C THR A 66 10.69 -1.64 -17.80
N GLY A 67 9.62 -2.23 -18.33
CA GLY A 67 9.65 -3.07 -19.53
C GLY A 67 9.30 -4.53 -19.22
N LYS A 68 10.33 -5.38 -19.03
CA LYS A 68 10.14 -6.84 -18.87
C LYS A 68 9.68 -7.29 -17.48
N ASP A 69 9.85 -6.47 -16.45
CA ASP A 69 9.49 -6.79 -15.07
C ASP A 69 8.00 -6.51 -14.81
N GLN A 70 7.16 -7.55 -14.80
CA GLN A 70 5.72 -7.39 -14.52
C GLN A 70 5.35 -7.70 -13.07
N ASN A 71 6.20 -8.42 -12.32
CA ASN A 71 5.90 -8.93 -10.97
C ASN A 71 6.68 -8.23 -9.85
N ALA A 72 7.11 -6.98 -10.06
CA ALA A 72 7.95 -6.23 -9.12
C ALA A 72 7.16 -5.39 -8.09
N CYS A 73 5.84 -5.60 -7.92
CA CYS A 73 5.01 -4.78 -7.02
C CYS A 73 5.51 -4.81 -5.56
N GLY A 74 5.91 -5.98 -5.05
CA GLY A 74 6.41 -6.15 -3.68
C GLY A 74 7.78 -5.49 -3.46
N THR A 75 8.75 -5.72 -4.34
CA THR A 75 10.07 -5.08 -4.21
C THR A 75 10.01 -3.57 -4.45
N THR A 76 9.15 -3.10 -5.35
CA THR A 76 8.91 -1.66 -5.56
C THR A 76 8.29 -1.04 -4.31
N SER A 77 7.28 -1.70 -3.72
CA SER A 77 6.64 -1.27 -2.47
C SER A 77 7.62 -1.21 -1.30
N LEU A 78 8.42 -2.26 -1.12
CA LEU A 78 9.49 -2.28 -0.14
C LEU A 78 10.51 -1.15 -0.38
N THR A 79 10.90 -0.90 -1.63
CA THR A 79 11.84 0.17 -1.98
C THR A 79 11.30 1.54 -1.59
N MET A 80 10.00 1.81 -1.83
CA MET A 80 9.34 3.04 -1.39
C MET A 80 9.51 3.26 0.13
N ILE A 81 9.27 2.22 0.92
CA ILE A 81 9.38 2.30 2.39
C ILE A 81 10.85 2.42 2.84
N LEU A 82 11.78 1.70 2.20
CA LEU A 82 13.22 1.82 2.48
C LEU A 82 13.72 3.25 2.24
N GLN A 83 13.31 3.86 1.13
CA GLN A 83 13.66 5.24 0.80
C GLN A 83 13.02 6.26 1.74
N HIS A 84 11.79 6.01 2.21
CA HIS A 84 11.17 6.80 3.28
C HIS A 84 12.06 6.86 4.54
N TYR A 85 12.68 5.74 4.92
CA TYR A 85 13.64 5.68 6.03
C TYR A 85 15.08 6.07 5.65
N GLY A 86 15.26 6.79 4.53
CA GLY A 86 16.54 7.34 4.10
C GLY A 86 17.53 6.32 3.52
N LYS A 87 17.10 5.09 3.22
CA LYS A 87 17.96 4.09 2.57
C LYS A 87 18.10 4.44 1.09
N LYS A 88 19.34 4.59 0.64
CA LYS A 88 19.69 4.85 -0.77
C LYS A 88 19.83 3.53 -1.51
N ILE A 89 18.71 2.87 -1.75
CA ILE A 89 18.65 1.59 -2.46
C ILE A 89 17.63 1.67 -3.60
N THR A 90 17.96 1.07 -4.74
CA THR A 90 17.06 1.00 -5.89
C THR A 90 16.23 -0.28 -5.88
N ARG A 91 15.13 -0.29 -6.62
CA ARG A 91 14.29 -1.48 -6.79
C ARG A 91 15.09 -2.65 -7.38
N GLU A 92 15.97 -2.39 -8.34
CA GLU A 92 16.80 -3.40 -8.99
C GLU A 92 17.75 -4.08 -8.01
N GLU A 93 18.29 -3.31 -7.05
CA GLU A 93 19.12 -3.86 -5.96
C GLU A 93 18.30 -4.74 -5.02
N VAL A 94 17.05 -4.35 -4.72
CA VAL A 94 16.12 -5.17 -3.93
C VAL A 94 15.75 -6.44 -4.70
N ASP A 95 15.39 -6.34 -5.97
CA ASP A 95 15.05 -7.46 -6.85
C ASP A 95 16.17 -8.50 -6.92
N ALA A 96 17.40 -8.06 -7.15
CA ALA A 96 18.57 -8.93 -7.21
C ALA A 96 18.78 -9.74 -5.92
N LYS A 97 18.27 -9.25 -4.78
CA LYS A 97 18.41 -9.89 -3.47
C LYS A 97 17.25 -10.82 -3.15
N ILE A 98 16.01 -10.37 -3.35
CA ILE A 98 14.83 -11.09 -2.85
C ILE A 98 13.83 -11.55 -3.92
N ARG A 99 14.07 -11.22 -5.19
CA ARG A 99 13.24 -11.59 -6.35
C ARG A 99 14.12 -12.12 -7.50
N GLN A 100 14.83 -13.22 -7.25
CA GLN A 100 15.78 -13.82 -8.20
C GLN A 100 15.14 -14.43 -9.47
N ILE A 101 13.82 -14.58 -9.48
CA ILE A 101 13.02 -15.01 -10.63
C ILE A 101 11.89 -13.99 -10.82
N ASP A 102 11.38 -13.87 -12.05
CA ASP A 102 10.28 -12.93 -12.35
C ASP A 102 8.92 -13.43 -11.86
N GLY A 103 8.81 -13.63 -10.55
CA GLY A 103 7.61 -14.07 -9.85
C GLY A 103 7.28 -13.20 -8.64
N PRO A 104 6.19 -13.52 -7.91
CA PRO A 104 5.76 -12.75 -6.75
C PRO A 104 6.81 -12.81 -5.63
N THR A 105 6.96 -11.69 -4.92
CA THR A 105 7.92 -11.60 -3.81
C THR A 105 7.32 -12.17 -2.53
N SER A 106 8.06 -13.07 -1.87
CA SER A 106 7.64 -13.68 -0.61
C SER A 106 7.58 -12.64 0.52
N PRO A 107 6.50 -12.60 1.33
CA PRO A 107 6.43 -11.72 2.49
C PRO A 107 7.59 -11.89 3.49
N ALA A 108 8.06 -13.13 3.66
CA ALA A 108 9.17 -13.43 4.56
C ALA A 108 10.49 -12.82 4.06
N SER A 109 10.71 -12.83 2.74
CA SER A 109 11.89 -12.20 2.15
C SER A 109 11.87 -10.68 2.31
N ILE A 110 10.69 -10.05 2.18
CA ILE A 110 10.50 -8.61 2.43
C ILE A 110 10.90 -8.27 3.87
N VAL A 111 10.39 -9.02 4.85
CA VAL A 111 10.73 -8.81 6.27
C VAL A 111 12.20 -9.05 6.58
N SER A 112 12.79 -10.13 6.04
CA SER A 112 14.22 -10.41 6.22
C SER A 112 15.06 -9.27 5.68
N PHE A 113 14.76 -8.82 4.45
CA PHE A 113 15.51 -7.77 3.80
C PHE A 113 15.39 -6.44 4.54
N ALA A 114 14.19 -6.04 4.96
CA ALA A 114 14.01 -4.84 5.77
C ALA A 114 14.85 -4.88 7.05
N LYS A 115 14.92 -6.04 7.72
CA LYS A 115 15.76 -6.25 8.92
C LYS A 115 17.25 -6.17 8.61
N GLU A 116 17.69 -6.74 7.49
CA GLU A 116 19.07 -6.63 7.00
C GLU A 116 19.46 -5.17 6.71
N GLN A 117 18.52 -4.35 6.26
CA GLN A 117 18.70 -2.91 6.10
C GLN A 117 18.67 -2.13 7.43
N GLY A 118 18.60 -2.81 8.57
CA GLY A 118 18.62 -2.20 9.90
C GLY A 118 17.29 -1.56 10.30
N LEU A 119 16.18 -2.07 9.78
CA LEU A 119 14.82 -1.69 10.20
C LEU A 119 14.20 -2.79 11.07
N ASN A 120 13.11 -2.47 11.76
CA ASN A 120 12.24 -3.47 12.35
C ASN A 120 11.12 -3.82 11.36
N ALA A 121 10.72 -5.08 11.30
CA ALA A 121 9.65 -5.50 10.40
C ALA A 121 8.89 -6.72 10.94
N ALA A 122 7.56 -6.71 10.79
CA ALA A 122 6.67 -7.76 11.27
C ALA A 122 5.51 -8.01 10.30
N LEU A 123 5.05 -9.26 10.27
CA LEU A 123 3.95 -9.71 9.42
C LEU A 123 2.67 -9.79 10.22
N TYR A 124 1.56 -9.36 9.63
CA TYR A 124 0.25 -9.41 10.27
C TYR A 124 -0.79 -9.94 9.29
N ASN A 125 -1.63 -10.83 9.79
CA ASN A 125 -2.79 -11.39 9.12
C ASN A 125 -4.04 -11.07 9.95
N ARG A 126 -5.19 -11.08 9.29
CA ARG A 126 -6.50 -10.73 9.87
C ARG A 126 -6.49 -9.34 10.49
N GLY A 127 -5.88 -8.39 9.78
CA GLY A 127 -5.82 -6.99 10.21
C GLY A 127 -7.18 -6.30 10.21
N SER A 128 -7.20 -5.08 10.74
CA SER A 128 -8.32 -4.15 10.58
C SER A 128 -7.82 -2.79 10.13
N VAL A 129 -8.69 -1.99 9.51
CA VAL A 129 -8.33 -0.62 9.11
C VAL A 129 -7.96 0.23 10.32
N ASP A 130 -8.59 0.02 11.47
CA ASP A 130 -8.21 0.68 12.72
C ASP A 130 -6.82 0.27 13.22
N GLU A 131 -6.41 -0.98 13.00
CA GLU A 131 -5.05 -1.41 13.27
C GLU A 131 -4.05 -0.72 12.33
N LEU A 132 -4.37 -0.61 11.03
CA LEU A 132 -3.53 0.16 10.09
C LEU A 132 -3.41 1.62 10.54
N LYS A 133 -4.51 2.27 10.91
CA LYS A 133 -4.52 3.66 11.42
C LYS A 133 -3.57 3.82 12.62
N LYS A 134 -3.55 2.88 13.57
CA LYS A 134 -2.63 2.94 14.73
C LYS A 134 -1.15 2.90 14.34
N PHE A 135 -0.78 2.19 13.27
CA PHE A 135 0.59 2.24 12.75
C PHE A 135 0.87 3.57 12.03
N LEU A 136 -0.08 4.03 11.22
CA LEU A 136 0.04 5.28 10.47
C LEU A 136 0.15 6.51 11.40
N ASP A 137 -0.59 6.51 12.51
CA ASP A 137 -0.53 7.53 13.56
C ASP A 137 0.86 7.61 14.21
N ARG A 138 1.63 6.52 14.15
CA ARG A 138 3.02 6.44 14.63
C ARG A 138 4.05 6.75 13.54
N GLY A 139 3.61 7.15 12.35
CA GLY A 139 4.50 7.40 11.21
C GLY A 139 5.05 6.12 10.57
N ILE A 140 4.40 4.97 10.74
CA ILE A 140 4.84 3.69 10.18
C ILE A 140 4.02 3.40 8.91
N PRO A 141 4.60 3.46 7.70
CA PRO A 141 3.93 3.06 6.48
C PRO A 141 3.81 1.53 6.42
N LEU A 142 2.82 1.07 5.65
CA LEU A 142 2.41 -0.33 5.66
C LEU A 142 2.39 -0.88 4.25
N GLU A 143 3.11 -1.98 4.03
CA GLU A 143 3.02 -2.72 2.78
C GLU A 143 1.91 -3.77 2.91
N VAL A 144 0.85 -3.62 2.12
CA VAL A 144 -0.36 -4.46 2.18
C VAL A 144 -0.51 -5.27 0.91
N MET A 145 -1.13 -6.44 1.01
CA MET A 145 -1.43 -7.28 -0.14
C MET A 145 -2.92 -7.22 -0.44
N ILE A 146 -3.28 -6.85 -1.66
CA ILE A 146 -4.66 -6.72 -2.13
C ILE A 146 -4.89 -7.54 -3.41
N ASP A 147 -6.16 -7.69 -3.76
CA ASP A 147 -6.64 -7.98 -5.10
C ASP A 147 -7.07 -6.68 -5.80
N PRO A 148 -6.38 -6.22 -6.86
CA PRO A 148 -6.76 -4.99 -7.56
C PRO A 148 -8.16 -5.09 -8.19
N ASP A 149 -8.67 -6.29 -8.45
CA ASP A 149 -9.97 -6.52 -9.08
C ASP A 149 -11.05 -6.99 -8.10
N ALA A 150 -10.69 -7.21 -6.82
CA ALA A 150 -11.58 -7.79 -5.80
C ALA A 150 -12.29 -9.08 -6.28
N ASN A 151 -11.55 -9.95 -6.98
CA ASN A 151 -12.06 -11.19 -7.50
C ASN A 151 -12.26 -12.21 -6.36
N PRO A 152 -13.50 -12.67 -6.09
CA PRO A 152 -13.78 -13.54 -4.95
C PRO A 152 -13.28 -14.98 -5.11
N ASN A 153 -12.78 -15.34 -6.30
CA ASN A 153 -12.47 -16.71 -6.70
C ASN A 153 -11.04 -16.91 -7.17
N ASP A 154 -10.42 -15.90 -7.80
CA ASP A 154 -9.04 -15.98 -8.26
C ASP A 154 -8.34 -14.63 -8.17
N THR A 155 -7.66 -14.43 -7.05
CA THR A 155 -7.01 -13.17 -6.70
C THR A 155 -5.71 -12.96 -7.48
N VAL A 156 -5.59 -11.76 -8.04
CA VAL A 156 -4.30 -11.24 -8.50
C VAL A 156 -3.60 -10.59 -7.31
N LEU A 157 -2.60 -11.27 -6.74
CA LEU A 157 -1.91 -10.76 -5.55
C LEU A 157 -1.05 -9.54 -5.92
N HIS A 158 -1.38 -8.40 -5.33
CA HIS A 158 -0.72 -7.13 -5.60
C HIS A 158 -0.30 -6.42 -4.31
N TYR A 159 0.97 -6.02 -4.24
CA TYR A 159 1.46 -5.23 -3.12
C TYR A 159 1.28 -3.74 -3.39
N VAL A 160 0.79 -3.02 -2.39
CA VAL A 160 0.69 -1.56 -2.39
C VAL A 160 1.14 -1.02 -1.03
N VAL A 161 1.49 0.27 -0.95
CA VAL A 161 1.86 0.90 0.31
C VAL A 161 0.75 1.81 0.79
N VAL A 162 0.19 1.54 1.96
CA VAL A 162 -0.71 2.48 2.65
C VAL A 162 0.15 3.51 3.37
N THR A 163 -0.01 4.77 2.98
CA THR A 163 0.79 5.91 3.45
C THR A 163 0.01 6.83 4.38
N GLY A 164 -1.30 6.65 4.48
CA GLY A 164 -2.11 7.53 5.31
C GLY A 164 -3.60 7.23 5.24
N TYR A 165 -4.37 8.09 5.89
CA TYR A 165 -5.82 8.09 5.85
C TYR A 165 -6.35 9.49 6.05
N GLU A 166 -7.57 9.73 5.59
CA GLU A 166 -8.29 10.97 5.80
C GLU A 166 -9.80 10.74 5.87
N ALA A 167 -10.50 11.56 6.64
CA ALA A 167 -11.94 11.62 6.57
C ALA A 167 -12.39 12.42 5.34
N ASP A 168 -13.34 11.89 4.58
CA ASP A 168 -14.04 12.63 3.55
C ASP A 168 -14.80 13.80 4.20
N PRO A 169 -14.60 15.05 3.76
CA PRO A 169 -15.15 16.22 4.45
C PRO A 169 -16.68 16.33 4.33
N LYS A 170 -17.32 15.62 3.40
CA LYS A 170 -18.77 15.65 3.19
C LYS A 170 -19.47 14.55 3.96
N THR A 171 -18.88 13.36 4.01
CA THR A 171 -19.51 12.15 4.54
C THR A 171 -18.92 11.70 5.88
N GLY A 172 -17.75 12.21 6.25
CA GLY A 172 -16.97 11.75 7.41
C GLY A 172 -16.38 10.35 7.25
N LYS A 173 -16.58 9.68 6.11
CA LYS A 173 -16.08 8.32 5.86
C LYS A 173 -14.58 8.34 5.64
N THR A 174 -13.89 7.29 6.10
CA THR A 174 -12.45 7.18 5.90
C THR A 174 -12.11 6.83 4.46
N ASN A 175 -11.12 7.52 3.91
CA ASN A 175 -10.34 7.09 2.75
C ASN A 175 -8.91 6.75 3.19
N LEU A 176 -8.33 5.71 2.61
CA LEU A 176 -6.91 5.40 2.72
C LEU A 176 -6.15 6.07 1.57
N LEU A 177 -4.93 6.50 1.88
CA LEU A 177 -3.96 7.03 0.92
C LEU A 177 -2.97 5.92 0.59
N ILE A 178 -2.82 5.61 -0.69
CA ILE A 178 -2.12 4.42 -1.17
C ILE A 178 -1.14 4.81 -2.28
N ASN A 179 0.11 4.41 -2.13
CA ASN A 179 1.07 4.39 -3.22
C ASN A 179 1.00 3.02 -3.88
N ASP A 180 0.36 2.98 -5.05
CA ASP A 180 0.23 1.78 -5.87
C ASP A 180 1.38 1.75 -6.90
N PRO A 181 2.31 0.79 -6.83
CA PRO A 181 3.45 0.73 -7.75
C PRO A 181 3.05 0.46 -9.21
N ALA A 182 1.81 0.04 -9.48
CA ALA A 182 1.27 -0.08 -10.82
C ALA A 182 0.70 1.25 -11.37
N ARG A 183 0.81 2.34 -10.62
CA ARG A 183 0.29 3.67 -10.98
C ARG A 183 1.36 4.75 -10.87
N LEU A 184 1.15 5.85 -11.61
CA LEU A 184 2.03 7.01 -11.61
C LEU A 184 1.61 8.09 -10.61
N GLU A 185 0.44 7.93 -9.97
CA GLU A 185 -0.11 8.87 -9.00
C GLU A 185 -0.63 8.13 -7.76
N PRO A 186 -0.53 8.74 -6.56
CA PRO A 186 -1.14 8.18 -5.35
C PRO A 186 -2.65 8.00 -5.50
N VAL A 187 -3.17 6.93 -4.93
CA VAL A 187 -4.58 6.58 -4.95
C VAL A 187 -5.22 6.96 -3.63
N ARG A 188 -6.41 7.54 -3.72
CA ARG A 188 -7.34 7.68 -2.60
C ARG A 188 -8.41 6.61 -2.75
N MET A 189 -8.50 5.72 -1.78
CA MET A 189 -9.42 4.58 -1.81
C MET A 189 -10.37 4.64 -0.61
N SER A 190 -11.66 4.46 -0.84
CA SER A 190 -12.62 4.41 0.28
C SER A 190 -12.35 3.20 1.17
N GLU A 191 -12.65 3.30 2.47
CA GLU A 191 -12.47 2.16 3.39
C GLU A 191 -13.22 0.90 2.93
N THR A 192 -14.42 1.07 2.37
CA THR A 192 -15.23 -0.04 1.83
C THR A 192 -14.54 -0.71 0.64
N GLU A 193 -14.13 0.07 -0.36
CA GLU A 193 -13.41 -0.46 -1.53
C GLU A 193 -12.10 -1.15 -1.12
N PHE A 194 -11.36 -0.55 -0.18
CA PHE A 194 -10.14 -1.14 0.33
C PHE A 194 -10.39 -2.50 0.99
N LEU A 195 -11.42 -2.61 1.83
CA LEU A 195 -11.76 -3.86 2.49
C LEU A 195 -12.17 -4.97 1.51
N GLU A 196 -12.89 -4.63 0.43
CA GLU A 196 -13.23 -5.56 -0.64
C GLU A 196 -11.98 -6.12 -1.32
N LYS A 197 -10.99 -5.25 -1.59
CA LYS A 197 -9.73 -5.63 -2.22
C LYS A 197 -8.76 -6.33 -1.26
N TRP A 198 -8.83 -6.06 0.03
CA TRP A 198 -7.85 -6.51 1.03
C TRP A 198 -8.23 -7.82 1.74
N SER A 199 -9.48 -8.27 1.60
CA SER A 199 -10.00 -9.44 2.33
C SER A 199 -10.14 -10.67 1.45
N SER A 200 -10.14 -11.85 2.10
CA SER A 200 -10.43 -13.15 1.46
C SER A 200 -9.65 -13.44 0.17
N LEU A 201 -8.34 -13.24 0.19
CA LEU A 201 -7.49 -13.46 -0.99
C LEU A 201 -7.45 -14.96 -1.31
N LYS A 202 -7.85 -15.36 -2.52
CA LYS A 202 -7.91 -16.77 -2.94
C LYS A 202 -7.06 -17.03 -4.15
N ILE A 203 -6.44 -18.20 -4.24
CA ILE A 203 -5.70 -18.64 -5.42
C ILE A 203 -6.50 -19.78 -6.04
N LYS A 204 -7.10 -19.57 -7.22
CA LYS A 204 -7.90 -20.60 -7.92
C LYS A 204 -8.92 -21.32 -7.02
N ASN A 205 -9.73 -20.56 -6.30
CA ASN A 205 -10.73 -21.00 -5.31
C ASN A 205 -10.17 -21.61 -4.02
N PHE A 206 -8.85 -21.76 -3.89
CA PHE A 206 -8.23 -22.16 -2.62
C PHE A 206 -7.98 -20.94 -1.75
N ASP A 207 -8.35 -21.03 -0.48
CA ASP A 207 -7.99 -20.02 0.51
C ASP A 207 -6.46 -19.91 0.57
N SER A 208 -5.94 -18.71 0.29
CA SER A 208 -4.49 -18.48 0.32
C SER A 208 -3.93 -18.52 1.74
N GLY A 209 -4.78 -18.41 2.76
CA GLY A 209 -4.43 -18.15 4.15
C GLY A 209 -4.12 -16.68 4.44
N LEU A 210 -4.18 -15.81 3.42
CA LEU A 210 -4.00 -14.37 3.54
C LEU A 210 -5.37 -13.69 3.55
N ASP A 211 -5.68 -13.03 4.66
CA ASP A 211 -6.89 -12.25 4.83
C ASP A 211 -6.51 -10.98 5.57
N LYS A 212 -6.71 -9.82 4.95
CA LYS A 212 -6.33 -8.52 5.52
C LYS A 212 -4.87 -8.53 5.97
N PHE A 213 -4.02 -8.96 5.04
CA PHE A 213 -2.60 -9.17 5.27
C PHE A 213 -1.80 -7.87 5.08
N PHE A 214 -0.86 -7.62 5.98
CA PHE A 214 0.06 -6.48 5.87
C PHE A 214 1.40 -6.72 6.56
N ILE A 215 2.38 -5.89 6.17
CA ILE A 215 3.71 -5.84 6.73
C ILE A 215 3.92 -4.44 7.29
N ALA A 216 4.21 -4.36 8.60
CA ALA A 216 4.65 -3.10 9.19
C ALA A 216 6.18 -3.07 9.18
N ILE A 217 6.74 -1.97 8.66
CA ILE A 217 8.18 -1.76 8.55
C ILE A 217 8.49 -0.41 9.22
N ALA A 218 9.34 -0.44 10.24
CA ALA A 218 9.57 0.67 11.14
C ALA A 218 11.07 0.88 11.43
N PRO A 219 11.46 2.03 11.99
CA PRO A 219 12.81 2.20 12.54
C PRO A 219 13.17 1.07 13.51
N LYS A 220 14.46 0.75 13.64
CA LYS A 220 14.94 -0.41 14.43
C LYS A 220 14.48 -0.38 15.90
N ASP A 221 14.42 0.82 16.46
CA ASP A 221 14.03 1.14 17.83
C ASP A 221 12.52 1.27 18.02
N ALA A 222 11.74 1.27 16.94
CA ALA A 222 10.28 1.30 17.04
C ALA A 222 9.75 -0.07 17.49
N GLU A 223 8.92 -0.06 18.53
CA GLU A 223 8.25 -1.26 19.02
C GLU A 223 7.14 -1.70 18.05
N LEU A 224 7.25 -2.92 17.53
CA LEU A 224 6.20 -3.55 16.77
C LEU A 224 5.57 -4.65 17.65
N PRO A 225 4.23 -4.77 17.66
CA PRO A 225 3.61 -5.99 18.17
C PRO A 225 4.21 -7.24 17.52
N GLY A 226 4.17 -8.37 18.21
CA GLY A 226 4.66 -9.63 17.65
C GLY A 226 3.93 -9.98 16.34
N SER A 227 4.66 -10.55 15.38
CA SER A 227 4.07 -11.01 14.12
C SER A 227 2.87 -11.93 14.36
N ARG A 228 1.79 -11.73 13.60
CA ARG A 228 0.55 -12.51 13.70
C ARG A 228 0.23 -13.17 12.36
N MET A 229 0.69 -14.40 12.16
CA MET A 229 0.43 -15.19 10.94
C MET A 229 -0.61 -16.30 11.14
N ALA A 230 -1.56 -16.12 12.06
CA ALA A 230 -2.63 -17.10 12.29
C ALA A 230 -3.38 -17.41 10.97
N GLY A 231 -3.41 -18.68 10.58
CA GLY A 231 -4.00 -19.17 9.31
C GLY A 231 -3.13 -18.99 8.06
N GLY A 232 -2.00 -18.28 8.13
CA GLY A 232 -1.15 -17.94 6.97
C GLY A 232 0.06 -18.86 6.76
N HIS A 233 0.21 -19.94 7.52
CA HIS A 233 1.31 -20.91 7.32
C HIS A 233 1.22 -21.60 5.95
N THR A 234 0.01 -21.78 5.41
CA THR A 234 -0.23 -22.25 4.04
C THR A 234 0.23 -21.26 2.98
N ALA A 235 0.11 -19.95 3.21
CA ALA A 235 0.55 -18.91 2.28
C ALA A 235 2.07 -18.95 2.05
N SER A 236 2.86 -19.07 3.13
CA SER A 236 4.32 -19.20 3.02
C SER A 236 4.73 -20.45 2.23
N ILE A 237 3.99 -21.55 2.39
CA ILE A 237 4.16 -22.78 1.63
C ILE A 237 3.74 -22.60 0.17
N ALA A 238 2.64 -21.89 -0.11
CA ALA A 238 2.16 -21.60 -1.46
C ALA A 238 3.16 -20.74 -2.25
N PHE A 239 3.70 -19.67 -1.64
CA PHE A 239 4.74 -18.86 -2.29
C PHE A 239 6.05 -19.64 -2.49
N ARG A 240 6.45 -20.49 -1.53
CA ARG A 240 7.59 -21.40 -1.70
C ARG A 240 7.33 -22.42 -2.82
N GLY A 241 6.11 -22.94 -2.92
CA GLY A 241 5.68 -23.92 -3.93
C GLY A 241 5.63 -23.34 -5.34
N ILE A 242 5.13 -22.10 -5.52
CA ILE A 242 5.16 -21.37 -6.80
C ILE A 242 6.61 -21.13 -7.25
N ALA A 243 7.47 -20.65 -6.35
CA ALA A 243 8.89 -20.41 -6.66
C ALA A 243 9.68 -21.70 -6.98
N VAL A 244 9.29 -22.84 -6.42
CA VAL A 244 9.90 -24.15 -6.73
C VAL A 244 9.33 -24.75 -8.02
N GLY A 245 8.02 -24.62 -8.28
CA GLY A 245 7.35 -25.15 -9.47
C GLY A 245 7.91 -24.58 -10.79
N GLU A 246 8.21 -23.28 -10.82
CA GLU A 246 8.83 -22.64 -12.00
C GLU A 246 10.29 -23.09 -12.22
N ARG A 247 11.02 -23.46 -11.16
CA ARG A 247 12.38 -24.00 -11.28
C ARG A 247 12.40 -25.38 -11.94
N VAL A 248 11.31 -26.16 -11.82
CA VAL A 248 11.17 -27.50 -12.41
C VAL A 248 10.61 -27.45 -13.84
N GLY A 249 9.83 -26.42 -14.19
CA GLY A 249 9.31 -26.22 -15.56
C GLY A 249 10.39 -26.11 -16.65
N ARG A 250 11.63 -25.76 -16.27
CA ARG A 250 12.80 -25.75 -17.16
C ARG A 250 13.29 -27.15 -17.59
N TRP A 251 12.72 -28.23 -17.04
CA TRP A 251 13.05 -29.63 -17.37
C TRP A 251 11.91 -30.41 -18.05
N GLY A 252 10.85 -29.74 -18.52
CA GLY A 252 9.84 -30.36 -19.39
C GLY A 252 8.94 -31.42 -18.74
N ILE A 253 8.70 -31.33 -17.42
CA ILE A 253 7.79 -32.24 -16.70
C ILE A 253 6.43 -31.57 -16.52
N ASP A 254 5.37 -32.28 -16.91
CA ASP A 254 3.96 -31.87 -16.83
C ASP A 254 3.59 -31.29 -15.43
N THR A 255 3.33 -29.99 -15.39
CA THR A 255 3.25 -29.17 -14.17
C THR A 255 1.92 -29.29 -13.44
N GLY A 256 0.85 -29.74 -14.11
CA GLY A 256 -0.49 -29.85 -13.51
C GLY A 256 -0.56 -30.92 -12.42
N ASN A 257 0.05 -32.08 -12.67
CA ASN A 257 0.11 -33.18 -11.71
C ASN A 257 1.21 -32.99 -10.65
N ALA A 258 2.31 -32.30 -10.99
CA ALA A 258 3.43 -32.07 -10.08
C ALA A 258 3.09 -31.05 -8.98
N ILE A 259 2.37 -29.97 -9.30
CA ILE A 259 1.94 -28.96 -8.31
C ILE A 259 0.91 -29.55 -7.35
N SER A 260 -0.05 -30.32 -7.87
CA SER A 260 -1.03 -31.05 -7.05
C SER A 260 -0.35 -32.07 -6.11
N LYS A 261 0.62 -32.84 -6.62
CA LYS A 261 1.41 -33.78 -5.80
C LYS A 261 2.33 -33.08 -4.81
N ALA A 262 2.95 -31.96 -5.17
CA ALA A 262 3.82 -31.20 -4.27
C ALA A 262 3.03 -30.55 -3.12
N ALA A 263 1.86 -29.98 -3.42
CA ALA A 263 0.95 -29.46 -2.40
C ALA A 263 0.41 -30.58 -1.50
N THR A 264 0.06 -31.74 -2.07
CA THR A 264 -0.39 -32.93 -1.34
C THR A 264 0.73 -33.53 -0.47
N ASN A 265 1.97 -33.57 -0.96
CA ASN A 265 3.12 -34.09 -0.23
C ASN A 265 3.61 -33.12 0.86
N ALA A 266 3.54 -31.82 0.63
CA ALA A 266 3.78 -30.81 1.66
C ALA A 266 2.73 -30.93 2.78
N TRP A 267 1.46 -31.15 2.42
CA TRP A 267 0.38 -31.42 3.37
C TRP A 267 0.59 -32.70 4.18
N ASN A 268 1.02 -33.79 3.54
CA ASN A 268 1.29 -35.06 4.23
C ASN A 268 2.53 -35.01 5.12
N THR A 269 3.57 -34.27 4.72
CA THR A 269 4.77 -34.02 5.55
C THR A 269 4.42 -33.23 6.81
N VAL A 270 3.52 -32.24 6.71
CA VAL A 270 3.04 -31.47 7.88
C VAL A 270 2.19 -32.34 8.81
N LYS A 271 1.37 -33.26 8.29
CA LYS A 271 0.65 -34.24 9.14
C LYS A 271 1.59 -35.16 9.91
N GLY A 272 2.71 -35.57 9.32
CA GLY A 272 3.71 -36.41 9.99
C GLY A 272 4.45 -35.73 11.14
N TRP A 273 4.42 -34.40 11.23
CA TRP A 273 5.00 -33.64 12.36
C TRP A 273 4.05 -33.48 13.55
N PHE A 274 2.76 -33.79 13.38
CA PHE A 274 1.74 -33.64 14.42
C PHE A 274 0.95 -34.93 14.68
N GLY A 275 1.50 -36.07 14.30
CA GLY A 275 0.90 -37.40 14.51
C GLY A 275 1.95 -38.46 14.80
N GLY A 276 2.43 -38.46 16.04
CA GLY A 276 3.34 -39.41 16.68
C GLY A 276 3.51 -39.03 18.14
#